data_AF-A0A9D0X7Z6-F1
#
_entry.id   AF-A0A9D0X7Z6-F1
#
_cell.length_a   1.000
_cell.length_b   1.000
_cell.length_c   1.000
_cell.angle_alpha   90.00
_cell.angle_beta   90.00
_cell.angle_gamma   90.00
#
_symmetry.space_group_name_H-M   'P 1'
#
loop_
_entity.id
_entity.type
_entity.pdbx_description
1 polymer ?
#
loop_
_entity_poly.entity_id
_entity_poly.type
_entity_poly.pdbx_seq_one_letter_code
_entity_poly.pdbx_strand_id
1 'polypeptide(L)'
;MSEPESTKLAFDVRHRDILAIALPASVAFITEPLVGIVDIAVIGRLGDAGLLGGLELGSVTFDLLFALVYFLRIGTAGLTAQAMGARTPDQGMSHLLRALALSLVLGLTFILATPLIRQAGTGLFAPPGPVVTAAYHEYLDMRL
;
A
#
# COMPACT_ATOMS: atom_id res chain seq x y z
N MET A 1 50.06 4.78 19.93
CA MET A 1 49.01 3.77 19.67
C MET A 1 47.74 4.31 20.31
N SER A 2 46.96 5.08 19.55
CA SER A 2 45.76 5.79 20.01
C SER A 2 44.58 4.82 20.05
N GLU A 3 43.91 4.71 21.20
CA GLU A 3 42.68 3.92 21.35
C GLU A 3 41.59 4.40 20.39
N PRO A 4 40.77 3.51 19.83
CA PRO A 4 39.64 3.91 19.00
C PRO A 4 38.58 4.60 19.87
N GLU A 5 38.24 5.83 19.48
CA GLU A 5 37.20 6.64 20.11
C GLU A 5 35.87 5.87 20.11
N SER A 6 35.35 5.55 21.29
CA SER A 6 34.06 4.90 21.45
C SER A 6 32.97 5.83 20.90
N THR A 7 32.45 5.52 19.70
CA THR A 7 31.33 6.25 19.09
C THR A 7 30.12 6.15 20.01
N LYS A 8 29.92 7.16 20.86
CA LYS A 8 28.70 7.31 21.66
C LYS A 8 27.56 7.60 20.69
N LEU A 9 26.69 6.62 20.49
CA LEU A 9 25.44 6.80 19.75
C LEU A 9 24.63 7.95 20.39
N ALA A 10 23.95 8.75 19.56
CA ALA A 10 23.18 9.90 20.03
C ALA A 10 22.02 9.55 20.98
N PHE A 11 21.63 8.27 21.04
CA PHE A 11 20.60 7.72 21.92
C PHE A 11 20.86 6.24 22.22
N ASP A 12 20.42 5.78 23.39
CA ASP A 12 20.43 4.37 23.81
C ASP A 12 19.22 3.65 23.21
N VAL A 13 19.43 2.78 22.22
CA VAL A 13 18.37 1.96 21.62
C VAL A 13 18.39 0.58 22.25
N ARG A 14 17.30 0.23 22.95
CA ARG A 14 17.14 -1.10 23.53
C ARG A 14 16.28 -1.97 22.62
N HIS A 15 16.47 -3.28 22.70
CA HIS A 15 15.64 -4.26 21.99
C HIS A 15 14.13 -4.04 22.24
N ARG A 16 13.75 -3.64 23.46
CA ARG A 16 12.36 -3.33 23.81
C ARG A 16 11.78 -2.17 22.99
N ASP A 17 12.59 -1.17 22.67
CA ASP A 17 12.15 0.04 21.96
C ASP A 17 11.90 -0.29 20.48
N ILE A 18 12.73 -1.17 19.91
CA ILE A 18 12.52 -1.74 18.58
C ILE A 18 11.25 -2.60 18.56
N LEU A 19 11.08 -3.51 19.52
CA LEU A 19 9.91 -4.41 19.60
C LEU A 19 8.60 -3.64 19.77
N ALA A 20 8.61 -2.53 20.52
CA ALA A 20 7.44 -1.68 20.73
C ALA A 20 6.91 -1.05 19.42
N ILE A 21 7.75 -0.90 18.40
CA ILE A 21 7.37 -0.38 17.08
C ILE A 21 7.13 -1.54 16.09
N ALA A 22 8.03 -2.53 16.08
CA ALA A 22 8.01 -3.62 15.13
C ALA A 22 6.79 -4.53 15.32
N LEU A 23 6.42 -4.90 16.55
CA LEU A 23 5.31 -5.82 16.79
C LEU A 23 3.96 -5.26 16.30
N PRO A 24 3.55 -4.02 16.66
CA PRO A 24 2.33 -3.43 16.11
C PRO A 24 2.37 -3.30 14.58
N ALA A 25 3.52 -2.89 14.02
CA ALA A 25 3.67 -2.78 12.58
C ALA A 25 3.53 -4.14 11.87
N SER A 26 4.16 -5.20 12.40
CA SER A 26 4.04 -6.56 11.87
C SER A 26 2.60 -7.07 11.93
N VAL A 27 1.89 -6.85 13.04
CA VAL A 27 0.47 -7.22 13.15
C VAL A 27 -0.36 -6.49 12.09
N ALA A 28 -0.11 -5.20 11.87
CA ALA A 28 -0.77 -4.43 10.82
C ALA A 28 -0.44 -4.97 9.41
N PHE A 29 0.80 -5.40 9.16
CA PHE A 29 1.15 -5.99 7.86
C PHE A 29 0.52 -7.37 7.64
N ILE A 30 0.25 -8.15 8.69
CA ILE A 30 -0.42 -9.45 8.57
C ILE A 30 -1.88 -9.31 8.13
N THR A 31 -2.53 -8.15 8.34
CA THR A 31 -3.94 -7.99 7.94
C THR A 31 -4.13 -8.05 6.43
N GLU A 32 -3.14 -7.63 5.66
CA GLU A 32 -3.18 -7.63 4.19
C GLU A 32 -3.32 -9.05 3.60
N PRO A 33 -2.42 -10.02 3.88
CA PRO A 33 -2.59 -11.39 3.41
C PRO A 33 -3.81 -12.10 4.03
N LEU A 34 -4.24 -11.72 5.25
CA LEU A 34 -5.44 -12.29 5.84
C LEU A 34 -6.71 -11.93 5.07
N VAL A 35 -6.83 -10.69 4.59
CA VAL A 35 -7.95 -10.27 3.73
C VAL A 35 -7.98 -11.10 2.44
N GLY A 36 -6.82 -11.31 1.79
CA GLY A 36 -6.75 -12.15 0.59
C GLY A 36 -7.19 -13.60 0.84
N ILE A 37 -6.79 -14.20 1.97
CA ILE A 37 -7.25 -15.55 2.36
C ILE A 37 -8.77 -15.58 2.53
N VAL A 38 -9.34 -14.56 3.19
CA VAL A 38 -10.79 -14.46 3.39
C VAL A 38 -11.51 -14.29 2.06
N ASP A 39 -11.01 -13.45 1.15
CA ASP A 39 -11.58 -13.24 -0.18
C ASP A 39 -11.63 -14.55 -0.97
N ILE A 40 -10.52 -15.30 -0.99
CA ILE A 40 -10.46 -16.62 -1.65
C ILE A 40 -11.44 -17.62 -1.00
N ALA A 41 -11.53 -17.66 0.33
CA ALA A 41 -12.43 -18.58 1.03
C ALA A 41 -13.93 -18.21 0.86
N VAL A 42 -14.24 -16.91 0.71
CA VAL A 42 -15.61 -16.40 0.52
C VAL A 42 -16.07 -16.48 -0.92
N ILE A 43 -15.22 -16.18 -1.89
CA ILE A 43 -15.58 -16.30 -3.30
C ILE A 43 -15.48 -17.75 -3.76
N GLY A 44 -14.51 -18.52 -3.25
CA GLY A 44 -14.32 -19.93 -3.62
C GLY A 44 -15.48 -20.85 -3.25
N ARG A 45 -16.24 -20.53 -2.18
CA ARG A 45 -17.46 -21.28 -1.83
C ARG A 45 -18.64 -21.04 -2.78
N LEU A 46 -18.55 -20.05 -3.68
CA LEU A 46 -19.58 -19.82 -4.71
C LEU A 46 -19.50 -20.84 -5.85
N GLY A 47 -18.40 -21.61 -5.94
CA GLY A 47 -18.27 -22.72 -6.89
C GLY A 47 -18.01 -22.31 -8.34
N ASP A 48 -17.79 -21.02 -8.61
CA ASP A 48 -17.47 -20.49 -9.94
C ASP A 48 -16.01 -20.04 -10.00
N ALA A 49 -15.20 -20.80 -10.75
CA ALA A 49 -13.78 -20.49 -10.95
C ALA A 49 -13.57 -19.15 -11.68
N GLY A 50 -14.54 -18.69 -12.46
CA GLY A 50 -14.49 -17.41 -13.16
C GLY A 50 -14.52 -16.22 -12.21
N LEU A 51 -15.27 -16.32 -11.11
CA LEU A 51 -15.32 -15.27 -10.08
C LEU A 51 -13.98 -15.11 -9.37
N LEU A 52 -13.33 -16.22 -9.01
CA LEU A 52 -11.98 -16.21 -8.44
C LEU A 52 -10.95 -15.65 -9.44
N GLY A 53 -11.05 -16.03 -10.72
CA GLY A 53 -10.16 -15.51 -11.76
C GLY A 53 -10.30 -14.00 -11.95
N GLY A 54 -11.54 -13.49 -11.93
CA GLY A 54 -11.78 -12.04 -12.06
C GLY A 54 -11.30 -11.25 -10.85
N LEU A 55 -11.56 -11.78 -9.64
CA LEU A 55 -11.05 -11.24 -8.38
C LEU A 55 -9.53 -11.08 -8.40
N GLU A 56 -8.80 -12.13 -8.79
CA GLU A 56 -7.34 -12.12 -8.79
C GLU A 56 -6.77 -11.12 -9.80
N LEU A 57 -7.32 -11.08 -11.02
CA LEU A 57 -6.92 -10.08 -12.02
C LEU A 57 -7.21 -8.65 -11.53
N GLY A 58 -8.32 -8.47 -10.81
CA GLY A 58 -8.69 -7.21 -10.17
C GLY A 58 -7.67 -6.80 -9.12
N SER A 59 -7.33 -7.72 -8.22
CA SER A 59 -6.33 -7.51 -7.16
C SER A 59 -4.97 -7.16 -7.74
N VAL A 60 -4.48 -7.91 -8.72
CA VAL A 60 -3.19 -7.62 -9.38
C VAL A 60 -3.19 -6.24 -10.03
N THR A 61 -4.30 -5.85 -10.68
CA THR A 61 -4.42 -4.50 -11.26
C THR A 61 -4.35 -3.44 -10.17
N PHE A 62 -5.09 -3.62 -9.08
CA PHE A 62 -5.10 -2.70 -7.95
C PHE A 62 -3.71 -2.59 -7.29
N ASP A 63 -3.05 -3.72 -7.06
CA ASP A 63 -1.73 -3.79 -6.42
C ASP A 63 -0.67 -3.06 -7.25
N LEU A 64 -0.71 -3.22 -8.58
CA LEU A 64 0.17 -2.48 -9.49
C LEU A 64 -0.06 -0.96 -9.38
N LEU A 65 -1.31 -0.50 -9.38
CA LEU A 65 -1.64 0.92 -9.23
C LEU A 65 -1.20 1.46 -7.87
N PHE A 66 -1.45 0.70 -6.80
CA PHE A 66 -1.12 1.09 -5.44
C PHE A 66 0.40 1.15 -5.25
N ALA A 67 1.15 0.23 -5.87
CA ALA A 67 2.61 0.24 -5.87
C ALA A 67 3.20 1.52 -6.49
N LEU A 68 2.58 2.08 -7.53
CA LEU A 68 3.02 3.32 -8.17
C LEU A 68 2.98 4.53 -7.22
N VAL A 69 2.06 4.53 -6.25
CA VAL A 69 1.89 5.63 -5.28
C VAL A 69 2.45 5.29 -3.90
N TYR A 70 2.86 4.04 -3.66
CA TYR A 70 3.36 3.58 -2.36
C TYR A 70 4.60 4.35 -1.88
N PHE A 71 5.37 4.93 -2.80
CA PHE A 71 6.51 5.79 -2.46
C PHE A 71 6.12 6.99 -1.58
N LEU A 72 4.89 7.49 -1.66
CA LEU A 72 4.41 8.59 -0.81
C LEU A 72 4.49 8.18 0.66
N ARG A 73 4.11 6.95 1.00
CA ARG A 73 4.14 6.45 2.38
C ARG A 73 5.57 6.41 2.92
N ILE A 74 6.48 5.78 2.18
CA ILE A 74 7.88 5.62 2.63
C ILE A 74 8.58 6.97 2.68
N GLY A 75 8.39 7.82 1.66
CA GLY A 75 9.03 9.14 1.59
C GLY A 75 8.57 10.07 2.71
N THR A 76 7.28 10.08 3.04
CA THR A 76 6.73 10.98 4.06
C THR A 76 7.07 10.53 5.47
N ALA A 77 7.10 9.21 5.73
CA ALA A 77 7.58 8.67 6.99
C ALA A 77 9.05 9.05 7.25
N GLY A 78 9.91 8.95 6.23
CA GLY A 78 11.32 9.35 6.31
C GLY A 78 11.51 10.83 6.60
N LEU A 79 10.83 11.71 5.83
CA LEU A 79 10.90 13.16 6.03
C LEU A 79 10.35 13.58 7.41
N THR A 80 9.29 12.93 7.87
CA THR A 80 8.72 13.17 9.21
C THR A 80 9.70 12.74 10.30
N ALA A 81 10.34 11.57 10.16
CA ALA A 81 11.35 11.11 11.11
C ALA A 81 12.55 12.06 11.19
N GLN A 82 12.99 12.60 10.04
CA GLN A 82 14.06 13.60 9.98
C GLN A 82 13.66 14.91 10.68
N ALA A 83 12.46 15.44 10.42
CA ALA A 83 11.97 16.64 11.07
C ALA A 83 11.82 16.47 12.60
N MET A 84 11.36 15.28 13.04
CA MET A 84 11.32 14.94 14.47
C MET A 84 12.72 14.89 15.09
N GLY A 85 13.68 14.25 14.43
CA GLY A 85 15.07 14.18 14.90
C GLY A 85 15.75 15.56 14.96
N ALA A 86 15.44 16.45 14.02
CA ALA A 86 15.94 17.82 13.98
C ALA A 86 15.22 18.77 14.96
N ARG A 87 14.16 18.31 15.65
CA ARG A 87 13.31 19.12 16.54
C ARG A 87 12.68 20.33 15.83
N THR A 88 12.33 20.18 14.56
CA THR A 88 11.69 21.21 13.72
C THR A 88 10.25 20.80 13.35
N PRO A 89 9.29 20.82 14.29
CA PRO A 89 7.93 20.31 14.05
C PRO A 89 7.19 21.05 12.92
N ASP A 90 7.49 22.34 12.71
CA ASP A 90 6.90 23.14 11.64
C ASP A 90 7.26 22.60 10.24
N GLN A 91 8.47 22.07 10.08
CA GLN A 91 8.89 21.42 8.83
C GLN A 91 8.15 20.10 8.63
N GLY A 92 7.94 19.32 9.69
CA GLY A 92 7.13 18.11 9.69
C GLY A 92 5.70 18.36 9.21
N MET A 93 5.06 19.42 9.70
CA MET A 93 3.72 19.83 9.26
C MET A 93 3.68 20.16 7.76
N SER A 94 4.69 20.89 7.26
CA SER A 94 4.79 21.19 5.82
C SER A 94 4.91 19.91 4.97
N HIS A 95 5.67 18.91 5.42
CA HIS A 95 5.75 17.61 4.73
C HIS A 95 4.40 16.88 4.73
N LEU A 96 3.69 16.88 5.86
CA LEU A 96 2.35 16.29 5.97
C LEU A 96 1.35 16.94 5.00
N LEU A 97 1.28 18.27 4.97
CA LEU A 97 0.33 18.97 4.09
C LEU A 97 0.61 18.70 2.61
N ARG A 98 1.89 18.66 2.21
CA ARG A 98 2.27 18.30 0.84
C ARG A 98 1.91 16.86 0.51
N ALA A 99 2.14 15.94 1.44
CA ALA A 99 1.78 14.53 1.29
C ALA A 99 0.27 14.35 1.10
N LEU A 100 -0.52 15.01 1.95
CA LEU A 100 -1.98 14.96 1.90
C LEU A 100 -2.49 15.51 0.57
N ALA A 101 -2.01 16.69 0.17
CA ALA A 101 -2.40 17.29 -1.12
C ALA A 101 -2.06 16.37 -2.30
N LEU A 102 -0.84 15.81 -2.34
CA LEU A 102 -0.44 14.87 -3.39
C LEU A 102 -1.28 13.60 -3.39
N SER A 103 -1.51 13.00 -2.22
CA SER A 103 -2.31 11.78 -2.10
C SER A 103 -3.77 11.99 -2.53
N LEU A 104 -4.34 13.15 -2.23
CA LEU A 104 -5.70 13.51 -2.65
C LEU A 104 -5.77 13.67 -4.16
N VAL A 105 -4.82 14.38 -4.77
CA VAL A 105 -4.76 14.55 -6.23
C VAL A 105 -4.58 13.20 -6.94
N LEU A 106 -3.67 12.35 -6.45
CA LEU A 106 -3.44 11.03 -7.01
C LEU A 106 -4.67 10.12 -6.85
N GLY A 107 -5.30 10.11 -5.68
CA GLY A 107 -6.52 9.34 -5.44
C GLY A 107 -7.68 9.77 -6.34
N LEU A 108 -7.92 11.07 -6.46
CA LEU A 108 -8.92 11.60 -7.40
C LEU A 108 -8.58 11.26 -8.85
N THR A 109 -7.29 11.29 -9.20
CA THR A 109 -6.85 10.90 -10.55
C THR A 109 -7.17 9.43 -10.81
N PHE A 110 -6.96 8.53 -9.85
CA PHE A 110 -7.30 7.11 -10.00
C PHE A 110 -8.81 6.90 -10.14
N ILE A 111 -9.62 7.54 -9.31
CA ILE A 111 -11.10 7.49 -9.41
C ILE A 111 -11.57 7.94 -10.80
N LEU A 112 -11.04 9.06 -11.30
CA LEU A 112 -11.41 9.58 -12.62
C LEU A 112 -10.86 8.72 -13.77
N ALA A 113 -9.72 8.06 -13.55
CA ALA A 113 -9.09 7.17 -14.52
C ALA A 113 -9.64 5.74 -14.49
N THR A 114 -10.51 5.36 -13.55
CA THR A 114 -11.12 4.02 -13.45
C THR A 114 -11.62 3.47 -14.80
N PRO A 115 -12.39 4.19 -15.65
CA PRO A 115 -12.83 3.65 -16.94
C PRO A 115 -11.67 3.38 -17.91
N LEU A 116 -10.59 4.17 -17.86
CA LEU A 116 -9.40 3.96 -18.67
C LEU A 116 -8.56 2.79 -18.13
N ILE A 117 -8.40 2.70 -16.82
CA ILE A 117 -7.73 1.60 -16.12
C ILE A 117 -8.41 0.28 -16.46
N ARG A 118 -9.76 0.23 -16.41
CA ARG A 118 -10.54 -0.95 -16.79
C ARG A 118 -10.23 -1.37 -18.22
N GLN A 119 -10.28 -0.45 -19.18
CA GLN A 119 -10.00 -0.76 -20.59
C GLN A 119 -8.55 -1.24 -20.80
N ALA A 120 -7.59 -0.54 -20.22
CA ALA A 120 -6.17 -0.88 -20.32
C ALA A 120 -5.90 -2.26 -19.71
N GLY A 121 -6.49 -2.54 -18.54
CA GLY A 121 -6.34 -3.80 -17.85
C GLY A 121 -7.02 -4.97 -18.59
N THR A 122 -8.23 -4.77 -19.15
CA THR A 122 -8.85 -5.80 -20.01
C THR A 122 -8.00 -6.07 -21.25
N GLY A 123 -7.40 -5.04 -21.84
CA GLY A 123 -6.49 -5.18 -22.98
C GLY A 123 -5.19 -5.89 -22.63
N LEU A 124 -4.64 -5.65 -21.43
CA LEU A 124 -3.39 -6.24 -20.97
C LEU A 124 -3.54 -7.70 -20.50
N PHE A 125 -4.55 -7.97 -19.69
CA PHE A 125 -4.75 -9.28 -19.05
C PHE A 125 -5.65 -10.22 -19.86
N ALA A 126 -6.42 -9.71 -20.82
CA ALA A 126 -7.34 -10.47 -21.67
C ALA A 126 -8.16 -11.52 -20.89
N PRO A 127 -9.03 -11.09 -19.93
CA PRO A 127 -9.74 -12.02 -19.05
C PRO A 127 -10.55 -13.05 -19.85
N PRO A 128 -10.39 -14.37 -19.61
CA PRO A 128 -11.03 -15.40 -20.41
C PRO A 128 -12.52 -15.50 -20.11
N GLY A 129 -13.34 -15.01 -21.05
CA GLY A 129 -14.79 -15.17 -21.02
C GLY A 129 -15.54 -14.10 -20.20
N PRO A 130 -16.88 -14.15 -20.26
CA PRO A 130 -17.73 -13.06 -19.75
C PRO A 130 -17.75 -12.98 -18.22
N VAL A 131 -17.72 -14.12 -17.52
CA VAL A 131 -17.77 -14.16 -16.04
C VAL A 131 -16.52 -13.53 -15.42
N VAL A 132 -15.34 -13.93 -15.90
CA VAL A 132 -14.05 -13.38 -15.43
C VAL A 132 -13.98 -11.89 -15.69
N THR A 133 -14.38 -11.45 -16.90
CA THR A 133 -14.38 -10.05 -17.28
C THR A 133 -15.32 -9.21 -16.41
N ALA A 134 -16.53 -9.73 -16.12
CA ALA A 134 -17.49 -9.04 -15.26
C ALA A 134 -16.97 -8.91 -13.82
N ALA A 135 -16.50 -10.00 -13.22
CA ALA A 135 -15.95 -10.00 -11.86
C ALA A 135 -14.70 -9.12 -11.74
N TYR A 136 -13.84 -9.11 -12.76
CA TYR A 136 -12.71 -8.20 -12.86
C TYR A 136 -13.13 -6.73 -12.80
N HIS A 137 -14.11 -6.35 -13.61
CA HIS A 137 -14.61 -4.99 -13.62
C HIS A 137 -15.31 -4.59 -12.32
N GLU A 138 -16.11 -5.50 -11.76
CA GLU A 138 -16.80 -5.29 -10.49
C GLU A 138 -15.80 -5.04 -9.35
N TYR A 139 -14.71 -5.82 -9.29
CA TYR A 139 -13.65 -5.59 -8.32
C TYR A 139 -13.05 -4.18 -8.43
N LEU A 140 -12.73 -3.74 -9.65
CA LEU A 140 -12.15 -2.41 -9.88
C LEU A 140 -13.13 -1.28 -9.53
N ASP A 141 -14.41 -1.43 -9.86
CA ASP A 141 -15.44 -0.44 -9.53
C ASP A 141 -15.67 -0.32 -8.01
N MET A 142 -15.42 -1.39 -7.25
CA MET A 142 -15.53 -1.38 -5.78
C MET A 142 -14.28 -0.82 -5.09
N ARG A 143 -13.08 -1.02 -5.65
CA ARG A 143 -11.80 -0.71 -5.00
C ARG A 143 -11.18 0.63 -5.41
N LEU A 144 -11.55 1.20 -6.56
CA LEU A 144 -11.03 2.48 -7.07
C LEU A 144 -12.07 3.59 -6.94
#